data_AF-A0A8J7LPQ3-F1
#
_entry.id   AF-A0A8J7LPQ3-F1
#
_cell.length_a   1.000
_cell.length_b   1.000
_cell.length_c   1.000
_cell.angle_alpha   90.00
_cell.angle_beta   90.00
_cell.angle_gamma   90.00
#
_symmetry.space_group_name_H-M   'P 1'
#
loop_
_entity.id
_entity.type
_entity.pdbx_description
1 polymer ?
#
loop_
_entity_poly.entity_id
_entity_poly.type
_entity_poly.pdbx_seq_one_letter_code
_entity_poly.pdbx_strand_id
1 'polypeptide(L)'
;MHGLINRSIQCFTRDTYGEQVWAQVMERADTGYVGFEAMLSYEDDVSYQVLDALALVLSRTRQEVMEDIGTYLVSHEKIGAVRRLLRFSGVTFADFLHSLDELHERVRLAVPELIVPQLTLKEHASGRFSLHSAWEHPDFGYVVMGLLRGMADDYGALVFMDHQGVTKYGEVISIEVVEADFAEGRSFMLGSDAEAAHG
;
A
#
# COMPACT_ATOMS: atom_id res chain seq x y z
N MET A 1 -9.57 6.70 11.77
CA MET A 1 -9.10 5.96 10.59
C MET A 1 -10.21 5.85 9.55
N HIS A 2 -9.91 6.15 8.28
CA HIS A 2 -10.88 6.03 7.19
C HIS A 2 -11.23 4.57 6.88
N GLY A 3 -12.50 4.27 6.60
CA GLY A 3 -13.03 2.92 6.42
C GLY A 3 -12.40 2.15 5.26
N LEU A 4 -11.95 2.85 4.19
CA LEU A 4 -11.13 2.25 3.13
C LEU A 4 -9.89 1.49 3.65
N ILE A 5 -9.23 1.98 4.69
CA ILE A 5 -8.04 1.33 5.25
C ILE A 5 -8.43 0.00 5.90
N ASN A 6 -9.43 0.03 6.77
CA ASN A 6 -9.94 -1.18 7.44
C ASN A 6 -10.57 -2.17 6.45
N ARG A 7 -11.22 -1.64 5.41
CA ARG A 7 -11.75 -2.46 4.33
C ARG A 7 -10.64 -3.16 3.55
N SER A 8 -9.53 -2.48 3.29
CA SER A 8 -8.37 -3.10 2.64
C SER A 8 -7.78 -4.24 3.48
N ILE A 9 -7.66 -4.06 4.81
CA ILE A 9 -7.22 -5.13 5.73
C ILE A 9 -8.18 -6.32 5.69
N GLN A 10 -9.49 -6.05 5.73
CA GLN A 10 -10.53 -7.09 5.62
C GLN A 10 -10.45 -7.84 4.30
N CYS A 11 -10.38 -7.13 3.17
CA CYS A 11 -10.29 -7.74 1.85
C CYS A 11 -9.01 -8.56 1.69
N PHE A 12 -7.85 -8.01 2.11
CA PHE A 12 -6.58 -8.75 2.14
C PHE A 12 -6.72 -10.06 2.89
N THR A 13 -7.28 -10.02 4.10
CA THR A 13 -7.42 -11.20 4.94
C THR A 13 -8.32 -12.25 4.29
N ARG A 14 -9.47 -11.83 3.77
CA ARG A 14 -10.46 -12.73 3.17
C ARG A 14 -9.99 -13.31 1.84
N ASP A 15 -9.38 -12.50 0.98
CA ASP A 15 -8.92 -12.94 -0.33
C ASP A 15 -7.68 -13.84 -0.23
N THR A 16 -6.80 -13.61 0.76
CA THR A 16 -5.54 -14.36 0.91
C THR A 16 -5.70 -15.58 1.82
N TYR A 17 -6.46 -15.46 2.91
CA TYR A 17 -6.55 -16.48 3.97
C TYR A 17 -7.97 -17.02 4.21
N GLY A 18 -8.99 -16.45 3.55
CA GLY A 18 -10.36 -16.92 3.62
C GLY A 18 -11.18 -16.37 4.79
N GLU A 19 -12.50 -16.61 4.72
CA GLU A 19 -13.49 -16.12 5.71
C GLU A 19 -13.23 -16.62 7.14
N GLN A 20 -12.74 -17.86 7.27
CA GLN A 20 -12.50 -18.47 8.58
C GLN A 20 -11.40 -17.73 9.34
N VAL A 21 -10.33 -17.32 8.65
CA VAL A 21 -9.26 -16.53 9.26
C VAL A 21 -9.76 -15.15 9.61
N TRP A 22 -10.54 -14.50 8.73
CA TRP A 22 -11.16 -13.21 9.06
C TRP A 22 -12.03 -13.27 10.32
N ALA A 23 -12.86 -14.30 10.47
CA ALA A 23 -13.69 -14.48 11.65
C ALA A 23 -12.86 -14.63 12.93
N GLN A 24 -11.76 -15.39 12.88
CA GLN A 24 -10.84 -15.52 14.03
C GLN A 24 -10.16 -14.20 14.39
N VAL A 25 -9.79 -13.40 13.39
CA VAL A 25 -9.21 -12.07 13.61
C VAL A 25 -10.20 -11.16 14.31
N MET A 26 -11.45 -11.10 13.84
CA MET A 26 -12.46 -10.22 14.44
C MET A 26 -12.86 -10.68 15.86
N GLU A 27 -12.95 -11.98 16.10
CA GLU A 27 -13.17 -12.53 17.45
C GLU A 27 -12.02 -12.14 18.39
N ARG A 28 -10.78 -12.24 17.93
CA ARG A 28 -9.60 -11.93 18.73
C ARG A 28 -9.38 -10.43 18.95
N ALA A 29 -9.71 -9.61 17.96
CA ALA A 29 -9.58 -8.15 18.05
C ALA A 29 -10.60 -7.55 19.04
N ASP A 30 -11.74 -8.23 19.25
CA ASP A 30 -12.80 -7.87 20.20
C ASP A 30 -13.25 -6.40 20.11
N THR A 31 -13.33 -5.89 18.88
CA THR A 31 -13.64 -4.48 18.60
C THR A 31 -15.13 -4.18 18.56
N GLY A 32 -15.98 -5.21 18.70
CA GLY A 32 -17.43 -5.12 18.53
C GLY A 32 -17.90 -5.02 17.06
N TYR A 33 -16.98 -4.98 16.09
CA TYR A 33 -17.29 -4.98 14.67
C TYR A 33 -17.21 -6.39 14.08
N VAL A 34 -17.97 -6.63 13.01
CA VAL A 34 -17.90 -7.88 12.20
C VAL A 34 -17.27 -7.64 10.82
N GLY A 35 -17.10 -6.37 10.45
CA GLY A 35 -16.61 -5.93 9.16
C GLY A 35 -16.61 -4.41 9.07
N PHE A 36 -16.07 -3.90 7.97
CA PHE A 36 -15.85 -2.49 7.74
C PHE A 36 -16.51 -2.02 6.44
N GLU A 37 -17.06 -0.83 6.48
CA GLU A 37 -17.68 -0.12 5.36
C GLU A 37 -16.73 0.97 4.85
N ALA A 38 -16.55 1.04 3.53
CA ALA A 38 -15.52 1.90 2.93
C ALA A 38 -15.72 3.40 3.19
N MET A 39 -16.97 3.86 3.30
CA MET A 39 -17.35 5.27 3.42
C MET A 39 -17.63 5.70 4.87
N LEU A 40 -17.26 4.89 5.85
CA LEU A 40 -17.37 5.25 7.27
C LEU A 40 -16.00 5.58 7.85
N SER A 41 -15.99 6.29 8.98
CA SER A 41 -14.79 6.49 9.79
C SER A 41 -14.89 5.65 11.07
N TYR A 42 -13.74 5.16 11.52
CA TYR A 42 -13.59 4.34 12.72
C TYR A 42 -12.52 4.98 13.61
N GLU A 43 -12.53 4.64 14.90
CA GLU A 43 -11.43 5.03 15.79
C GLU A 43 -10.11 4.40 15.31
N ASP A 44 -8.99 5.08 15.52
CA ASP A 44 -7.69 4.62 15.02
C ASP A 44 -7.27 3.29 15.65
N ASP A 45 -7.55 3.13 16.95
CA ASP A 45 -7.24 1.94 17.75
C ASP A 45 -7.85 0.66 17.18
N VAL A 46 -9.05 0.72 16.62
CA VAL A 46 -9.73 -0.41 15.97
C VAL A 46 -8.86 -0.99 14.86
N SER A 47 -8.22 -0.13 14.07
CA SER A 47 -7.38 -0.54 12.93
C SER A 47 -6.14 -1.29 13.43
N TYR A 48 -5.51 -0.79 14.50
CA TYR A 48 -4.35 -1.42 15.13
C TYR A 48 -4.71 -2.73 15.84
N GLN A 49 -5.85 -2.79 16.52
CA GLN A 49 -6.35 -4.01 17.17
C GLN A 49 -6.58 -5.12 16.14
N VAL A 50 -7.17 -4.78 14.99
CA VAL A 50 -7.36 -5.73 13.88
C VAL A 50 -6.02 -6.18 13.30
N LEU A 51 -5.07 -5.28 13.09
CA LEU A 51 -3.73 -5.62 12.60
C LEU A 51 -2.96 -6.52 13.57
N ASP A 52 -3.00 -6.21 14.87
CA ASP A 52 -2.35 -7.00 15.91
C ASP A 52 -3.00 -8.39 16.04
N ALA A 53 -4.32 -8.47 15.97
CA ALA A 53 -5.04 -9.74 15.96
C ALA A 53 -4.69 -10.57 14.71
N LEU A 54 -4.62 -9.94 13.53
CA LEU A 54 -4.22 -10.58 12.28
C LEU A 54 -2.78 -11.12 12.36
N ALA A 55 -1.84 -10.31 12.83
CA ALA A 55 -0.45 -10.73 13.04
C ALA A 55 -0.36 -11.95 13.98
N LEU A 56 -1.10 -11.94 15.09
CA LEU A 56 -1.15 -13.06 16.02
C LEU A 56 -1.75 -14.33 15.40
N VAL A 57 -2.88 -14.22 14.69
CA VAL A 57 -3.53 -15.37 14.03
C VAL A 57 -2.61 -15.97 12.96
N LEU A 58 -1.89 -15.14 12.21
CA LEU A 58 -0.95 -15.58 11.18
C LEU A 58 0.41 -16.03 11.74
N SER A 59 0.67 -15.85 13.04
CA SER A 59 1.98 -16.08 13.67
C SER A 59 3.11 -15.31 12.96
N ARG A 60 2.83 -14.04 12.63
CA ARG A 60 3.76 -13.10 11.99
C ARG A 60 3.88 -11.83 12.81
N THR A 61 4.91 -11.04 12.53
CA THR A 61 5.03 -9.68 13.03
C THR A 61 4.02 -8.75 12.34
N ARG A 62 3.67 -7.64 12.99
CA ARG A 62 2.80 -6.61 12.38
C ARG A 62 3.42 -6.05 11.10
N GLN A 63 4.74 -5.85 11.11
CA GLN A 63 5.51 -5.30 10.00
C GLN A 63 5.40 -6.20 8.76
N GLU A 64 5.57 -7.51 8.90
CA GLU A 64 5.41 -8.47 7.80
C GLU A 64 3.98 -8.44 7.22
N VAL A 65 2.97 -8.40 8.09
CA VAL A 65 1.57 -8.30 7.64
C VAL A 65 1.30 -6.99 6.91
N MET A 66 1.85 -5.88 7.39
CA MET A 66 1.72 -4.57 6.75
C MET A 66 2.40 -4.52 5.37
N GLU A 67 3.58 -5.15 5.22
CA GLU A 67 4.24 -5.31 3.92
C GLU A 67 3.40 -6.17 2.95
N ASP A 68 2.82 -7.27 3.43
CA ASP A 68 1.93 -8.10 2.61
C ASP A 68 0.67 -7.32 2.16
N ILE A 69 0.07 -6.54 3.06
CA ILE A 69 -1.08 -5.67 2.73
C ILE A 69 -0.68 -4.65 1.65
N GLY A 70 0.47 -4.00 1.81
CA GLY A 70 1.00 -3.06 0.81
C GLY A 70 1.13 -3.69 -0.58
N THR A 71 1.68 -4.90 -0.64
CA THR A 71 1.82 -5.69 -1.87
C THR A 71 0.46 -6.03 -2.46
N TYR A 72 -0.49 -6.46 -1.63
CA TYR A 72 -1.84 -6.83 -2.04
C TYR A 72 -2.60 -5.66 -2.68
N LEU A 73 -2.44 -4.43 -2.16
CA LEU A 73 -3.11 -3.23 -2.69
C LEU A 73 -2.79 -2.94 -4.15
N VAL A 74 -1.64 -3.38 -4.66
CA VAL A 74 -1.21 -3.12 -6.05
C VAL A 74 -1.14 -4.36 -6.92
N SER A 75 -1.06 -5.54 -6.35
CA SER A 75 -0.90 -6.79 -7.11
C SER A 75 -2.23 -7.50 -7.39
N HIS A 76 -3.22 -7.39 -6.49
CA HIS A 76 -4.44 -8.18 -6.59
C HIS A 76 -5.46 -7.62 -7.59
N GLU A 77 -5.99 -8.50 -8.44
CA GLU A 77 -6.89 -8.15 -9.55
C GLU A 77 -8.16 -7.44 -9.09
N LYS A 78 -8.69 -7.80 -7.92
CA LYS A 78 -9.90 -7.19 -7.36
C LYS A 78 -9.70 -5.75 -6.89
N ILE A 79 -8.46 -5.32 -6.64
CA ILE A 79 -8.12 -3.98 -6.12
C ILE A 79 -7.21 -3.24 -7.11
N GLY A 80 -7.56 -3.26 -8.40
CA GLY A 80 -6.78 -2.57 -9.44
C GLY A 80 -6.79 -1.04 -9.34
N ALA A 81 -7.63 -0.42 -8.51
CA ALA A 81 -7.76 1.04 -8.44
C ALA A 81 -6.50 1.73 -7.90
N VAL A 82 -5.91 1.20 -6.81
CA VAL A 82 -4.68 1.75 -6.22
C VAL A 82 -3.52 1.58 -7.20
N ARG A 83 -3.37 0.38 -7.77
CA ARG A 83 -2.41 0.13 -8.86
C ARG A 83 -2.54 1.15 -9.99
N ARG A 84 -3.77 1.40 -10.50
CA ARG A 84 -4.01 2.36 -11.59
C ARG A 84 -3.63 3.79 -11.23
N LEU A 85 -4.00 4.23 -10.02
CA LEU A 85 -3.62 5.56 -9.52
C LEU A 85 -2.11 5.73 -9.49
N LEU A 86 -1.40 4.72 -8.99
CA LEU A 86 0.06 4.76 -8.86
C LEU A 86 0.76 4.60 -10.21
N ARG A 87 0.23 3.80 -11.12
CA ARG A 87 0.77 3.61 -12.47
C ARG A 87 0.65 4.83 -13.37
N PHE A 88 -0.20 5.78 -13.00
CA PHE A 88 -0.29 7.07 -13.64
C PHE A 88 0.84 8.01 -13.19
N SER A 89 2.10 7.61 -13.44
CA SER A 89 3.29 8.28 -12.89
C SER A 89 4.54 8.28 -13.77
N GLY A 90 4.53 7.57 -14.90
CA GLY A 90 5.66 7.53 -15.84
C GLY A 90 5.90 6.14 -16.42
N VAL A 91 6.96 6.02 -17.23
CA VAL A 91 7.26 4.79 -17.99
C VAL A 91 8.19 3.86 -17.19
N THR A 92 9.08 4.43 -16.38
CA THR A 92 10.06 3.67 -15.59
C THR A 92 9.71 3.64 -14.10
N PHE A 93 10.29 2.69 -13.36
CA PHE A 93 10.15 2.66 -11.89
C PHE A 93 10.72 3.93 -11.23
N ALA A 94 11.78 4.52 -11.78
CA ALA A 94 12.34 5.77 -11.27
C ALA A 94 11.36 6.95 -11.44
N ASP A 95 10.68 7.05 -12.59
CA ASP A 95 9.63 8.06 -12.79
C ASP A 95 8.52 7.90 -11.76
N PHE A 96 8.11 6.65 -11.51
CA PHE A 96 7.14 6.34 -10.47
C PHE A 96 7.60 6.81 -9.09
N LEU A 97 8.84 6.53 -8.69
CA LEU A 97 9.38 7.01 -7.41
C LEU A 97 9.30 8.54 -7.32
N HIS A 98 9.71 9.26 -8.37
CA HIS A 98 9.66 10.73 -8.38
C HIS A 98 8.23 11.27 -8.27
N SER A 99 7.23 10.54 -8.77
CA SER A 99 5.82 10.94 -8.64
C SER A 99 5.23 10.79 -7.23
N LEU A 100 5.90 10.07 -6.32
CA LEU A 100 5.34 9.75 -5.00
C LEU A 100 5.12 10.99 -4.15
N ASP A 101 5.90 12.05 -4.34
CA ASP A 101 5.73 13.34 -3.65
C ASP A 101 4.34 13.94 -3.90
N GLU A 102 3.75 13.66 -5.07
CA GLU A 102 2.42 14.12 -5.47
C GLU A 102 1.30 13.14 -5.10
N LEU A 103 1.62 11.97 -4.52
CA LEU A 103 0.62 10.93 -4.21
C LEU A 103 -0.43 11.43 -3.22
N HIS A 104 -0.02 12.17 -2.19
CA HIS A 104 -0.93 12.70 -1.18
C HIS A 104 -2.02 13.58 -1.82
N GLU A 105 -1.64 14.49 -2.71
CA GLU A 105 -2.58 15.37 -3.43
C GLU A 105 -3.49 14.58 -4.38
N ARG A 106 -2.95 13.58 -5.09
CA ARG A 106 -3.76 12.71 -5.95
C ARG A 106 -4.80 11.92 -5.17
N VAL A 107 -4.43 11.38 -4.01
CA VAL A 107 -5.38 10.68 -3.11
C VAL A 107 -6.44 11.64 -2.61
N ARG A 108 -6.05 12.84 -2.17
CA ARG A 108 -6.99 13.87 -1.70
C ARG A 108 -8.00 14.30 -2.77
N LEU A 109 -7.61 14.35 -4.05
CA LEU A 109 -8.52 14.64 -5.15
C LEU A 109 -9.51 13.49 -5.41
N ALA A 110 -9.07 12.24 -5.23
CA ALA A 110 -9.90 11.07 -5.46
C ALA A 110 -10.85 10.78 -4.29
N VAL A 111 -10.35 10.88 -3.05
CA VAL A 111 -11.08 10.62 -1.80
C VAL A 111 -10.64 11.65 -0.76
N PRO A 112 -11.32 12.81 -0.67
CA PRO A 112 -10.90 13.93 0.19
C PRO A 112 -10.79 13.60 1.69
N GLU A 113 -11.57 12.62 2.17
CA GLU A 113 -11.56 12.20 3.57
C GLU A 113 -10.50 11.13 3.89
N LEU A 114 -9.84 10.57 2.87
CA LEU A 114 -8.78 9.59 3.06
C LEU A 114 -7.45 10.30 3.31
N ILE A 115 -7.01 10.28 4.57
CA ILE A 115 -5.70 10.78 4.97
C ILE A 115 -4.67 9.67 4.76
N VAL A 116 -3.58 9.98 4.05
CA VAL A 116 -2.43 9.11 3.78
C VAL A 116 -1.14 9.80 4.20
N PRO A 117 -0.04 9.07 4.46
CA PRO A 117 1.26 9.68 4.76
C PRO A 117 1.67 10.68 3.68
N GLN A 118 2.38 11.73 4.08
CA GLN A 118 3.12 12.54 3.14
C GLN A 118 4.40 11.80 2.77
N LEU A 119 4.58 11.55 1.47
CA LEU A 119 5.80 10.95 0.94
C LEU A 119 6.74 12.05 0.42
N THR A 120 8.04 11.86 0.63
CA THR A 120 9.08 12.73 0.07
C THR A 120 10.28 11.91 -0.35
N LEU A 121 10.55 11.87 -1.65
CA LEU A 121 11.69 11.20 -2.24
C LEU A 121 12.92 12.11 -2.21
N LYS A 122 14.08 11.52 -1.89
CA LYS A 122 15.38 12.15 -2.12
C LYS A 122 16.24 11.21 -2.93
N GLU A 123 16.79 11.71 -4.03
CA GLU A 123 17.79 11.01 -4.81
C GLU A 123 19.19 11.39 -4.31
N HIS A 124 20.01 10.38 -4.01
CA HIS A 124 21.39 10.56 -3.54
C HIS A 124 22.42 10.34 -4.65
N ALA A 125 22.07 9.47 -5.60
CA ALA A 125 22.80 9.18 -6.82
C ALA A 125 21.85 8.43 -7.77
N SER A 126 22.27 8.25 -9.03
CA SER A 126 21.52 7.43 -9.98
C SER A 126 21.18 6.07 -9.38
N GLY A 127 19.89 5.74 -9.38
CA GLY A 127 19.36 4.48 -8.85
C GLY A 127 19.31 4.36 -7.32
N ARG A 128 19.74 5.38 -6.56
CA ARG A 128 19.78 5.33 -5.09
C ARG A 128 18.97 6.45 -4.46
N PHE A 129 17.95 6.06 -3.71
CA PHE A 129 16.96 6.97 -3.15
C PHE A 129 16.75 6.71 -1.64
N SER A 130 16.24 7.73 -0.96
CA SER A 130 15.55 7.55 0.32
C SER A 130 14.15 8.12 0.22
N LEU A 131 13.15 7.32 0.56
CA LEU A 131 11.77 7.75 0.68
C LEU A 131 11.46 8.02 2.15
N HIS A 132 11.05 9.25 2.45
CA HIS A 132 10.54 9.63 3.76
C HIS A 132 9.02 9.49 3.76
N SER A 133 8.49 8.78 4.76
CA SER A 133 7.04 8.63 4.99
C SER A 133 6.67 9.31 6.30
N ALA A 134 6.06 10.49 6.20
CA ALA A 134 5.65 11.29 7.34
C ALA A 134 4.17 11.03 7.66
N TRP A 135 3.92 10.43 8.83
CA TRP A 135 2.57 10.21 9.34
C TRP A 135 2.54 10.11 10.87
N GLU A 136 1.36 10.27 11.44
CA GLU A 136 1.12 10.09 12.88
C GLU A 136 0.96 8.62 13.28
N HIS A 137 0.75 7.75 12.28
CA HIS A 137 0.54 6.32 12.45
C HIS A 137 1.86 5.57 12.21
N PRO A 138 2.43 4.93 13.25
CA PRO A 138 3.70 4.24 13.13
C PRO A 138 3.60 2.99 12.25
N ASP A 139 4.76 2.50 11.81
CA ASP A 139 4.94 1.28 11.02
C ASP A 139 4.32 1.33 9.61
N PHE A 140 3.71 2.43 9.19
CA PHE A 140 3.10 2.51 7.86
C PHE A 140 4.13 2.48 6.73
N GLY A 141 5.40 2.80 7.03
CA GLY A 141 6.52 2.57 6.12
C GLY A 141 6.55 1.14 5.57
N TYR A 142 6.12 0.13 6.34
CA TYR A 142 6.06 -1.26 5.85
C TYR A 142 4.96 -1.46 4.79
N VAL A 143 3.81 -0.81 4.90
CA VAL A 143 2.79 -0.80 3.84
C VAL A 143 3.35 -0.16 2.57
N VAL A 144 4.09 0.96 2.72
CA VAL A 144 4.75 1.62 1.60
C VAL A 144 5.78 0.69 0.95
N MET A 145 6.61 -0.01 1.74
CA MET A 145 7.57 -0.98 1.21
C MET A 145 6.92 -2.08 0.38
N GLY A 146 5.81 -2.66 0.86
CA GLY A 146 5.06 -3.68 0.12
C GLY A 146 4.48 -3.15 -1.19
N LEU A 147 3.91 -1.94 -1.15
CA LEU A 147 3.39 -1.25 -2.32
C LEU A 147 4.49 -1.00 -3.35
N LEU A 148 5.65 -0.49 -2.91
CA LEU A 148 6.80 -0.27 -3.79
C LEU A 148 7.29 -1.58 -4.41
N ARG A 149 7.30 -2.68 -3.65
CA ARG A 149 7.72 -4.00 -4.14
C ARG A 149 6.80 -4.50 -5.25
N GLY A 150 5.49 -4.48 -4.99
CA GLY A 150 4.52 -4.88 -6.01
C GLY A 150 4.55 -3.98 -7.25
N MET A 151 4.85 -2.69 -7.08
CA MET A 151 5.00 -1.75 -8.19
C MET A 151 6.31 -1.95 -8.97
N ALA A 152 7.40 -2.35 -8.32
CA ALA A 152 8.66 -2.69 -8.96
C ALA A 152 8.49 -3.91 -9.87
N ASP A 153 7.84 -4.96 -9.38
CA ASP A 153 7.47 -6.14 -10.18
C ASP A 153 6.59 -5.75 -11.36
N ASP A 154 5.64 -4.84 -11.15
CA ASP A 154 4.79 -4.34 -12.22
C ASP A 154 5.62 -3.61 -13.30
N TYR A 155 6.74 -2.96 -12.93
CA TYR A 155 7.61 -2.20 -13.85
C TYR A 155 8.70 -3.09 -14.45
N GLY A 156 8.87 -4.32 -13.94
CA GLY A 156 9.99 -5.17 -14.32
C GLY A 156 11.31 -4.76 -13.68
N ALA A 157 11.30 -3.93 -12.63
CA ALA A 157 12.50 -3.41 -11.99
C ALA A 157 12.95 -4.28 -10.81
N LEU A 158 14.25 -4.57 -10.73
CA LEU A 158 14.86 -5.20 -9.57
C LEU A 158 15.31 -4.13 -8.56
N VAL A 159 14.72 -4.17 -7.37
CA VAL A 159 14.95 -3.17 -6.33
C VAL A 159 15.32 -3.81 -5.00
N PHE A 160 16.31 -3.24 -4.31
CA PHE A 160 16.56 -3.49 -2.90
C PHE A 160 15.93 -2.36 -2.07
N MET A 161 15.28 -2.76 -0.98
CA MET A 161 14.64 -1.83 -0.06
C MET A 161 14.93 -2.25 1.38
N ASP A 162 15.14 -1.26 2.25
CA ASP A 162 15.36 -1.49 3.67
C ASP A 162 14.74 -0.37 4.51
N HIS A 163 14.16 -0.74 5.65
CA HIS A 163 13.56 0.21 6.59
C HIS A 163 14.64 0.74 7.52
N GLN A 164 15.00 2.01 7.35
CA GLN A 164 16.08 2.68 8.09
C GLN A 164 15.62 3.24 9.45
N GLY A 165 14.41 2.90 9.88
CA GLY A 165 13.83 3.34 11.15
C GLY A 165 13.06 4.66 11.05
N VAL A 166 12.76 5.20 12.23
CA VAL A 166 11.96 6.42 12.40
C VAL A 166 12.88 7.61 12.70
N THR A 167 12.64 8.72 12.01
CA THR A 167 13.28 10.02 12.26
C THR A 167 12.25 11.03 12.75
N LYS A 168 12.70 12.24 13.10
CA LYS A 168 11.79 13.35 13.44
C LYS A 168 10.88 13.79 12.28
N TYR A 169 11.14 13.31 11.07
CA TYR A 169 10.35 13.58 9.86
C TYR A 169 9.53 12.38 9.39
N GLY A 170 9.43 11.33 10.21
CA GLY A 170 8.76 10.08 9.86
C GLY A 170 9.73 8.94 9.54
N GLU A 171 9.17 7.85 9.02
CA GLU A 171 9.89 6.63 8.64
C GLU A 171 10.75 6.87 7.40
N VAL A 172 11.88 6.17 7.29
CA VAL A 172 12.80 6.29 6.16
C VAL A 172 13.01 4.93 5.53
N ILE A 173 12.81 4.85 4.23
CA ILE A 173 13.04 3.64 3.43
C ILE A 173 14.18 3.96 2.46
N SER A 174 15.27 3.19 2.51
CA SER A 174 16.30 3.24 1.47
C SER A 174 15.87 2.40 0.28
N ILE A 175 16.09 2.89 -0.93
CA ILE A 175 15.73 2.21 -2.18
C ILE A 175 16.93 2.23 -3.12
N GLU A 176 17.33 1.06 -3.60
CA GLU A 176 18.36 0.89 -4.63
C GLU A 176 17.76 0.15 -5.83
N VAL A 177 17.70 0.83 -6.97
CA VAL A 177 17.27 0.27 -8.26
C VAL A 177 18.50 -0.31 -8.93
N VAL A 178 18.59 -1.63 -8.95
CA VAL A 178 19.75 -2.36 -9.48
C VAL A 178 19.66 -2.51 -10.99
N GLU A 179 18.47 -2.83 -11.48
CA GLU A 179 18.20 -3.03 -12.90
C GLU A 179 16.77 -2.61 -13.21
N ALA A 180 16.61 -1.70 -14.17
CA ALA A 180 15.30 -1.12 -14.51
C ALA A 180 14.45 -2.04 -15.40
N ASP A 181 15.10 -2.93 -16.16
CA ASP A 181 14.48 -3.85 -17.15
C ASP A 181 14.83 -5.32 -16.83
N PHE A 182 14.76 -5.70 -15.55
CA PHE A 182 15.09 -7.04 -15.10
C PHE A 182 14.10 -8.11 -15.61
N ALA A 183 12.83 -7.74 -15.73
CA ALA A 183 11.75 -8.61 -16.23
C ALA A 183 10.75 -7.85 -17.11
N GLU A 184 9.91 -8.57 -17.85
CA GLU A 184 8.80 -7.95 -18.58
C GLU A 184 7.76 -7.43 -17.57
N GLY A 185 7.54 -6.11 -17.55
CA GLY A 185 6.55 -5.48 -16.68
C GLY A 185 5.11 -5.91 -17.00
N ARG A 186 4.21 -5.78 -16.03
CA ARG A 186 2.79 -6.11 -16.24
C ARG A 186 2.13 -5.09 -17.15
N SER A 187 1.32 -5.56 -18.09
CA SER A 187 0.58 -4.68 -19.00
C SER A 187 -0.31 -3.68 -18.23
N PHE A 188 -0.40 -2.46 -18.77
CA PHE A 188 -1.17 -1.38 -18.18
C PHE A 188 -2.19 -0.86 -19.19
N MET A 189 -3.48 -0.95 -18.84
CA MET A 189 -4.61 -0.43 -19.60
C MET A 189 -5.38 0.54 -18.70
N LEU A 190 -5.62 1.76 -19.17
CA LEU A 190 -6.30 2.81 -18.40
C LEU A 190 -7.82 2.56 -18.26
N GLY A 191 -8.41 1.78 -19.18
CA GLY A 191 -9.83 1.40 -19.20
C GLY A 191 -10.05 0.15 -20.07
N SER A 192 -11.21 -0.50 -19.94
CA SER A 192 -11.64 -1.57 -20.84
C SER A 192 -12.32 -1.00 -22.07
N ASP A 193 -12.06 -1.54 -23.27
CA ASP A 193 -12.74 -1.17 -24.54
C ASP A 193 -14.29 -1.31 -24.50
N ALA A 194 -14.86 -1.84 -23.42
CA ALA A 194 -16.30 -2.02 -23.24
C ALA A 194 -17.11 -0.73 -23.03
N GLU A 195 -16.49 0.41 -22.68
CA GLU A 195 -17.23 1.68 -22.47
C GLU A 195 -17.30 2.59 -23.71
N ALA A 196 -16.64 2.22 -24.82
CA ALA A 196 -16.66 3.02 -26.05
C ALA A 196 -17.88 2.77 -26.96
N ALA A 197 -18.80 1.86 -26.59
CA ALA A 197 -19.90 1.42 -27.46
C ALA A 197 -21.27 2.09 -27.19
N HIS A 198 -21.38 3.05 -26.25
CA HIS A 198 -22.63 3.78 -25.98
C HIS A 198 -22.45 5.30 -26.09
N GLY A 199 -21.99 5.74 -27.26
CA GLY A 199 -22.09 7.12 -27.75
C GLY A 199 -23.09 7.23 -28.88
#